data_AF-A0A2I0KYQ7-F1
#
_entry.id   AF-A0A2I0KYQ7-F1
#
_cell.length_a   1.000
_cell.length_b   1.000
_cell.length_c   1.000
_cell.angle_alpha   90.00
_cell.angle_beta   90.00
_cell.angle_gamma   90.00
#
_symmetry.space_group_name_H-M   'P 1'
#
loop_
_entity.id
_entity.type
_entity.pdbx_description
1 polymer ?
#
loop_
_entity_poly.entity_id
_entity_poly.type
_entity_poly.pdbx_seq_one_letter_code
_entity_poly.pdbx_strand_id
1 'polypeptide(L)'
;MFTTRPGTASPIQRTFVGLDFFSVFQEIYLRTNDPRVSNIVVFSNAIGELKVEAAASIEDGKRILFRFDRAAFSFKFLPFKVPYPVPFRLLGDEAKGWLDTTYLSKTGNLRISRGNKGTTFVLQKISDPRQMLLSDISTGKDVKEVVEKFISTNQNDINGEFELVEGEWKMIWSSQMETDSWIENAANGLMGTQIIRKNGQIKFVVNILPGFRFSMIGKFAKSDTSTYNLTMDDAAIIGGPFGYPVEMETKLKLKLLYSDDKIRISRGHKDIIFVHLRVDGSKK
;
A
#
# COMPACT_ATOMS: atom_id res chain seq x y z
N MET A 1 -7.67 -4.65 -18.61
CA MET A 1 -7.14 -5.95 -19.07
C MET A 1 -7.20 -5.98 -20.59
N PHE A 2 -6.11 -6.33 -21.28
CA PHE A 2 -6.10 -6.51 -22.74
C PHE A 2 -6.02 -8.00 -23.10
N THR A 3 -6.75 -8.41 -24.15
CA THR A 3 -6.81 -9.80 -24.65
C THR A 3 -6.68 -9.83 -26.17
N THR A 4 -5.88 -10.78 -26.69
CA THR A 4 -5.58 -10.91 -28.12
C THR A 4 -6.65 -11.64 -28.94
N ARG A 5 -7.67 -12.24 -28.30
CA ARG A 5 -8.73 -12.99 -28.97
C ARG A 5 -10.10 -12.75 -28.30
N PRO A 6 -10.88 -11.75 -28.75
CA PRO A 6 -12.24 -11.52 -28.24
C PRO A 6 -13.23 -12.67 -28.50
N GLY A 7 -12.97 -13.51 -29.51
CA GLY A 7 -13.83 -14.65 -29.87
C GLY A 7 -13.56 -15.96 -29.11
N THR A 8 -12.36 -16.14 -28.54
CA THR A 8 -12.03 -17.30 -27.65
C THR A 8 -12.22 -16.97 -26.18
N ALA A 9 -12.86 -15.83 -25.95
CA ALA A 9 -13.10 -15.24 -24.67
C ALA A 9 -13.98 -16.20 -23.84
N SER A 10 -13.75 -16.28 -22.53
CA SER A 10 -14.48 -17.22 -21.67
C SER A 10 -15.99 -17.04 -21.85
N PRO A 11 -16.86 -18.02 -21.53
CA PRO A 11 -18.31 -17.88 -21.66
C PRO A 11 -18.86 -16.53 -21.15
N ILE A 12 -18.21 -15.98 -20.13
CA ILE A 12 -18.46 -14.67 -19.52
C ILE A 12 -18.22 -13.51 -20.48
N GLN A 13 -17.12 -13.50 -21.22
CA GLN A 13 -16.82 -12.45 -22.19
C GLN A 13 -17.75 -12.52 -23.40
N ARG A 14 -18.31 -13.70 -23.72
CA ARG A 14 -19.37 -13.86 -24.74
C ARG A 14 -20.74 -13.36 -24.29
N THR A 15 -21.03 -13.36 -22.99
CA THR A 15 -22.31 -12.86 -22.46
C THR A 15 -22.44 -11.34 -22.57
N PHE A 16 -21.34 -10.58 -22.67
CA PHE A 16 -21.33 -9.11 -22.57
C PHE A 16 -20.78 -8.39 -23.80
N VAL A 17 -20.75 -9.04 -24.98
CA VAL A 17 -20.23 -8.49 -26.25
C VAL A 17 -21.05 -7.28 -26.77
N GLY A 18 -22.14 -6.89 -26.10
CA GLY A 18 -23.00 -5.75 -26.45
C GLY A 18 -22.98 -4.56 -25.48
N LEU A 19 -22.10 -4.56 -24.46
CA LEU A 19 -21.91 -3.42 -23.56
C LEU A 19 -20.58 -2.74 -23.89
N ASP A 20 -20.63 -1.47 -24.30
CA ASP A 20 -19.48 -0.77 -24.90
C ASP A 20 -18.29 -0.55 -23.94
N PHE A 21 -18.50 -0.61 -22.61
CA PHE A 21 -17.40 -0.49 -21.63
C PHE A 21 -17.68 -1.31 -20.37
N PHE A 22 -16.92 -2.39 -20.16
CA PHE A 22 -16.87 -3.11 -18.87
C PHE A 22 -15.42 -3.26 -18.40
N SER A 23 -15.21 -3.15 -17.09
CA SER A 23 -13.88 -3.36 -16.49
C SER A 23 -13.74 -4.81 -16.05
N VAL A 24 -12.63 -5.44 -16.44
CA VAL A 24 -12.30 -6.81 -16.01
C VAL A 24 -11.09 -6.78 -15.08
N PHE A 25 -11.29 -7.33 -13.89
CA PHE A 25 -10.26 -7.50 -12.86
C PHE A 25 -9.98 -8.97 -12.62
N GLN A 26 -8.80 -9.24 -12.08
CA GLN A 26 -8.43 -10.57 -11.64
C GLN A 26 -7.80 -10.50 -10.25
N GLU A 27 -8.35 -11.29 -9.35
CA GLU A 27 -7.81 -11.52 -8.01
C GLU A 27 -7.18 -12.90 -7.95
N ILE A 28 -6.01 -13.02 -7.31
CA ILE A 28 -5.28 -14.28 -7.19
C ILE A 28 -4.79 -14.43 -5.76
N TYR A 29 -5.30 -15.45 -5.08
CA TYR A 29 -4.97 -15.80 -3.71
C TYR A 29 -4.48 -17.24 -3.68
N LEU A 30 -3.17 -17.47 -3.77
CA LEU A 30 -2.61 -18.83 -3.86
C LEU A 30 -2.01 -19.36 -2.55
N ARG A 31 -1.83 -18.49 -1.54
CA ARG A 31 -1.21 -18.83 -0.25
C ARG A 31 -2.23 -18.73 0.89
N THR A 32 -3.34 -19.45 0.75
CA THR A 32 -4.47 -19.47 1.69
C THR A 32 -4.99 -20.90 1.86
N ASN A 33 -5.87 -21.14 2.83
CA ASN A 33 -6.52 -22.44 3.02
C ASN A 33 -7.53 -22.80 1.90
N ASP A 34 -7.95 -21.80 1.11
CA ASP A 34 -8.82 -21.96 -0.08
C ASP A 34 -8.21 -21.16 -1.23
N PRO A 35 -7.19 -21.72 -1.94
CA PRO A 35 -6.49 -21.00 -2.99
C PRO A 35 -7.40 -20.77 -4.21
N ARG A 36 -7.46 -19.52 -4.69
CA ARG A 36 -8.40 -19.10 -5.73
C ARG A 36 -7.84 -18.15 -6.77
N VAL A 37 -8.39 -18.27 -7.97
CA VAL A 37 -8.35 -17.24 -9.02
C VAL A 37 -9.78 -16.76 -9.25
N SER A 38 -10.01 -15.47 -9.10
CA SER A 38 -11.32 -14.86 -9.31
C SER A 38 -11.25 -13.83 -10.43
N ASN A 39 -12.14 -13.96 -11.41
CA ASN A 39 -12.32 -12.96 -12.45
C ASN A 39 -13.58 -12.16 -12.14
N ILE A 40 -13.47 -10.84 -12.15
CA ILE A 40 -14.55 -9.92 -11.81
C ILE A 40 -14.83 -9.05 -13.02
N VAL A 41 -16.07 -9.08 -13.50
CA VAL A 41 -16.57 -8.19 -14.55
C VAL A 41 -17.44 -7.15 -13.87
N VAL A 42 -16.99 -5.91 -13.85
CA VAL A 42 -17.77 -4.78 -13.32
C VAL A 42 -18.56 -4.18 -14.47
N PHE A 43 -19.89 -4.22 -14.34
CA PHE A 43 -20.81 -3.65 -15.33
C PHE A 43 -20.79 -2.12 -15.27
N SER A 44 -20.91 -1.58 -14.06
CA SER A 44 -20.71 -0.18 -13.71
C SER A 44 -20.80 0.00 -12.19
N ASN A 45 -20.37 1.16 -11.69
CA ASN A 45 -20.51 1.49 -10.26
C ASN A 45 -21.97 1.56 -9.79
N ALA A 46 -22.92 1.82 -10.70
CA ALA A 46 -24.34 1.92 -10.40
C ALA A 46 -25.08 0.57 -10.48
N ILE A 47 -24.60 -0.37 -11.31
CA ILE A 47 -25.28 -1.65 -11.56
C ILE A 47 -24.73 -2.75 -10.65
N GLY A 48 -23.41 -2.95 -10.64
CA GLY A 48 -22.78 -4.04 -9.91
C GLY A 48 -21.78 -4.85 -10.75
N GLU A 49 -21.59 -6.11 -10.38
CA GLU A 49 -20.53 -6.97 -10.90
C GLU A 49 -20.94 -8.45 -11.01
N LEU A 50 -20.24 -9.19 -11.87
CA LEU A 50 -20.20 -10.65 -11.88
C LEU A 50 -18.83 -11.11 -11.41
N LYS A 51 -18.79 -11.88 -10.31
CA LYS A 51 -17.58 -12.53 -9.81
C LYS A 51 -17.65 -14.02 -10.11
N VAL A 52 -16.63 -14.53 -10.79
CA VAL A 52 -16.46 -15.95 -11.10
C VAL A 52 -15.16 -16.43 -10.48
N GLU A 53 -15.26 -17.46 -9.64
CA GLU A 53 -14.15 -17.95 -8.83
C GLU A 53 -13.81 -19.38 -9.23
N ALA A 54 -12.51 -19.67 -9.18
CA ALA A 54 -11.97 -20.97 -9.45
C ALA A 54 -11.05 -21.40 -8.32
N ALA A 55 -11.24 -22.62 -7.82
CA ALA A 55 -10.24 -23.27 -7.00
C ALA A 55 -8.95 -23.41 -7.82
N ALA A 56 -7.80 -23.09 -7.23
CA ALA A 56 -6.54 -22.98 -7.94
C ALA A 56 -5.40 -23.74 -7.26
N SER A 57 -4.40 -24.12 -8.03
CA SER A 57 -3.14 -24.69 -7.53
C SER A 57 -1.97 -24.25 -8.40
N ILE A 58 -0.77 -24.39 -7.87
CA ILE A 58 0.48 -24.10 -8.58
C ILE A 58 1.12 -25.43 -8.97
N GLU A 59 1.39 -25.63 -10.25
CA GLU A 59 2.05 -26.84 -10.76
C GLU A 59 3.59 -26.70 -10.63
N ASP A 60 4.20 -25.75 -11.34
CA ASP A 60 5.67 -25.61 -11.44
C ASP A 60 6.20 -24.22 -11.03
N GLY A 61 5.56 -23.58 -10.04
CA GLY A 61 5.90 -22.21 -9.60
C GLY A 61 5.52 -21.10 -10.59
N LYS A 62 5.16 -21.42 -11.84
CA LYS A 62 4.75 -20.47 -12.89
C LYS A 62 3.35 -20.69 -13.43
N ARG A 63 2.93 -21.96 -13.54
CA ARG A 63 1.62 -22.35 -14.05
C ARG A 63 0.60 -22.42 -12.93
N ILE A 64 -0.50 -21.70 -13.11
CA ILE A 64 -1.66 -21.75 -12.22
C ILE A 64 -2.69 -22.64 -12.90
N LEU A 65 -2.98 -23.78 -12.29
CA LEU A 65 -4.11 -24.63 -12.65
C LEU A 65 -5.34 -24.11 -11.93
N PHE A 66 -6.49 -24.08 -12.60
CA PHE A 66 -7.72 -23.64 -11.97
C PHE A 66 -8.93 -24.41 -12.48
N ARG A 67 -9.96 -24.51 -11.62
CA ARG A 67 -11.28 -25.04 -11.98
C ARG A 67 -12.36 -24.13 -11.43
N PHE A 68 -13.17 -23.56 -12.32
CA PHE A 68 -14.32 -22.74 -11.93
C PHE A 68 -15.33 -23.57 -11.14
N ASP A 69 -15.70 -23.08 -9.97
CA ASP A 69 -16.60 -23.78 -9.04
C ASP A 69 -17.65 -22.84 -8.41
N ARG A 70 -17.49 -21.52 -8.49
CA ARG A 70 -18.43 -20.53 -7.96
C ARG A 70 -18.61 -19.36 -8.90
N ALA A 71 -19.82 -18.82 -8.96
CA ALA A 71 -20.07 -17.51 -9.55
C ALA A 71 -21.36 -16.90 -9.01
N ALA A 72 -21.36 -15.58 -8.88
CA ALA A 72 -22.53 -14.82 -8.48
C ALA A 72 -22.50 -13.41 -9.07
N PHE A 73 -23.69 -12.90 -9.37
CA PHE A 73 -23.93 -11.49 -9.62
C PHE A 73 -24.14 -10.77 -8.30
N SER A 74 -23.48 -9.63 -8.14
CA SER A 74 -23.69 -8.71 -7.03
C SER A 74 -24.23 -7.40 -7.59
N PHE A 75 -25.53 -7.19 -7.46
CA PHE A 75 -26.19 -5.96 -7.92
C PHE A 75 -26.25 -4.93 -6.80
N LYS A 76 -25.90 -3.67 -7.08
CA LYS A 76 -25.89 -2.59 -6.07
C LYS A 76 -27.28 -2.26 -5.53
N PHE A 77 -28.32 -2.53 -6.33
CA PHE A 77 -29.71 -2.30 -5.99
C PHE A 77 -30.39 -3.49 -5.28
N LEU A 78 -29.67 -4.60 -5.03
CA LEU A 78 -30.18 -5.74 -4.28
C LEU A 78 -29.36 -5.99 -3.00
N PRO A 79 -29.99 -6.38 -1.89
CA PRO A 79 -29.28 -6.68 -0.65
C PRO A 79 -28.65 -8.08 -0.63
N PHE A 80 -28.78 -8.86 -1.71
CA PHE A 80 -28.27 -10.24 -1.81
C PHE A 80 -27.61 -10.49 -3.16
N LYS A 81 -26.76 -11.53 -3.23
CA LYS A 81 -26.12 -11.99 -4.46
C LYS A 81 -27.01 -12.97 -5.21
N VAL A 82 -27.08 -12.82 -6.53
CA VAL A 82 -27.82 -13.75 -7.41
C VAL A 82 -26.85 -14.80 -7.92
N PRO A 83 -27.06 -16.11 -7.67
CA PRO A 83 -26.14 -17.14 -8.13
C PRO A 83 -26.11 -17.21 -9.66
N TYR A 84 -24.95 -17.57 -10.22
CA TYR A 84 -24.86 -17.80 -11.66
C TYR A 84 -25.71 -19.02 -12.06
N PRO A 85 -26.53 -18.93 -13.13
CA PRO A 85 -27.58 -19.90 -13.41
C PRO A 85 -27.07 -21.27 -13.87
N VAL A 86 -25.79 -21.39 -14.25
CA VAL A 86 -25.22 -22.64 -14.76
C VAL A 86 -24.42 -23.33 -13.65
N PRO A 87 -24.83 -24.54 -13.21
CA PRO A 87 -24.03 -25.34 -12.29
C PRO A 87 -22.69 -25.75 -12.94
N PHE A 88 -21.57 -25.37 -12.33
CA PHE A 88 -20.23 -25.68 -12.83
C PHE A 88 -19.95 -27.18 -12.96
N ARG A 89 -20.66 -28.03 -12.20
CA ARG A 89 -20.57 -29.49 -12.31
C ARG A 89 -20.94 -30.00 -13.70
N LEU A 90 -21.82 -29.29 -14.42
CA LEU A 90 -22.24 -29.66 -15.78
C LEU A 90 -21.22 -29.29 -16.85
N LEU A 91 -20.24 -28.44 -16.54
CA LEU A 91 -19.26 -27.95 -17.50
C LEU A 91 -18.06 -28.89 -17.68
N GLY A 92 -17.91 -29.92 -16.84
CA GLY A 92 -16.85 -30.92 -16.99
C GLY A 92 -15.45 -30.30 -17.15
N ASP A 93 -14.79 -30.62 -18.26
CA ASP A 93 -13.45 -30.11 -18.58
C ASP A 93 -13.44 -28.65 -19.05
N GLU A 94 -14.58 -28.09 -19.49
CA GLU A 94 -14.66 -26.67 -19.87
C GLU A 94 -14.59 -25.74 -18.66
N ALA A 95 -14.83 -26.25 -17.44
CA ALA A 95 -14.58 -25.50 -16.20
C ALA A 95 -13.09 -25.44 -15.84
N LYS A 96 -12.23 -26.24 -16.47
CA LYS A 96 -10.81 -26.32 -16.17
C LYS A 96 -10.00 -25.40 -17.08
N GLY A 97 -8.93 -24.85 -16.55
CA GLY A 97 -7.95 -24.14 -17.35
C GLY A 97 -6.61 -23.99 -16.65
N TRP A 98 -5.67 -23.40 -17.38
CA TRP A 98 -4.38 -23.02 -16.84
C TRP A 98 -3.99 -21.62 -17.31
N LEU A 99 -3.21 -20.92 -16.49
CA LEU A 99 -2.55 -19.66 -16.82
C LEU A 99 -1.04 -19.83 -16.63
N ASP A 100 -0.28 -19.65 -17.70
CA ASP A 100 1.17 -19.56 -17.65
C ASP A 100 1.59 -18.12 -17.57
N THR A 101 2.31 -17.74 -16.52
CA THR A 101 2.94 -16.42 -16.48
C THR A 101 4.17 -16.42 -17.39
N THR A 102 4.05 -15.76 -18.56
CA THR A 102 5.12 -15.66 -19.55
C THR A 102 6.01 -14.45 -19.33
N TYR A 103 5.51 -13.42 -18.63
CA TYR A 103 6.28 -12.26 -18.22
C TYR A 103 5.72 -11.66 -16.93
N LEU A 104 6.62 -11.22 -16.06
CA LEU A 104 6.34 -10.40 -14.89
C LEU A 104 7.35 -9.25 -14.86
N SER A 105 6.89 -8.01 -14.77
CA SER A 105 7.80 -6.87 -14.65
C SER A 105 8.61 -6.95 -13.35
N LYS A 106 9.79 -6.32 -13.32
CA LYS A 106 10.64 -6.27 -12.11
C LYS A 106 9.90 -5.76 -10.87
N THR A 107 9.00 -4.79 -11.08
CA THR A 107 8.14 -4.20 -10.03
C THR A 107 6.92 -5.04 -9.67
N GLY A 108 6.63 -6.11 -10.43
CA GLY A 108 5.42 -6.93 -10.26
C GLY A 108 4.11 -6.26 -10.67
N ASN A 109 4.17 -5.05 -11.26
CA ASN A 109 2.99 -4.27 -11.64
C ASN A 109 2.41 -4.60 -13.01
N LEU A 110 3.17 -5.32 -13.86
CA LEU A 110 2.69 -5.80 -15.15
C LEU A 110 2.94 -7.30 -15.24
N ARG A 111 1.89 -8.05 -15.57
CA ARG A 111 1.98 -9.49 -15.82
C ARG A 111 1.37 -9.82 -17.17
N ILE A 112 2.07 -10.64 -17.95
CA ILE A 112 1.55 -11.25 -19.15
C ILE A 112 1.39 -12.74 -18.88
N SER A 113 0.21 -13.26 -19.16
CA SER A 113 -0.10 -14.68 -19.00
C SER A 113 -0.70 -15.27 -20.26
N ARG A 114 -0.44 -16.54 -20.54
CA ARG A 114 -1.08 -17.31 -21.60
C ARG A 114 -2.08 -18.29 -21.00
N GLY A 115 -3.30 -18.32 -21.53
CA GLY A 115 -4.34 -19.26 -21.16
C GLY A 115 -4.33 -20.53 -22.01
N ASN A 116 -4.94 -21.59 -21.49
CA ASN A 116 -5.08 -22.89 -22.15
C ASN A 116 -5.74 -22.86 -23.53
N LYS A 117 -6.64 -21.92 -23.80
CA LYS A 117 -7.26 -21.73 -25.12
C LYS A 117 -6.45 -20.79 -26.05
N GLY A 118 -5.20 -20.50 -25.68
CA GLY A 118 -4.27 -19.68 -26.46
C GLY A 118 -4.41 -18.16 -26.29
N THR A 119 -5.33 -17.70 -25.43
CA THR A 119 -5.52 -16.27 -25.13
C THR A 119 -4.33 -15.70 -24.37
N THR A 120 -3.85 -14.53 -24.78
CA THR A 120 -2.84 -13.77 -24.01
C THR A 120 -3.55 -12.71 -23.18
N PHE A 121 -3.24 -12.68 -21.89
CA PHE A 121 -3.77 -11.74 -20.92
C PHE A 121 -2.67 -10.76 -20.51
N VAL A 122 -2.91 -9.46 -20.71
CA VAL A 122 -2.05 -8.40 -20.18
C VAL A 122 -2.77 -7.76 -19.01
N LEU A 123 -2.19 -7.93 -17.82
CA LEU A 123 -2.76 -7.52 -16.55
C LEU A 123 -1.83 -6.51 -15.89
N GLN A 124 -2.36 -5.31 -15.66
CA GLN A 124 -1.70 -4.30 -14.86
C GLN A 124 -2.26 -4.37 -13.44
N LYS A 125 -1.37 -4.48 -12.45
CA LYS A 125 -1.74 -4.42 -11.05
C LYS A 125 -2.30 -3.03 -10.77
N ILE A 126 -3.52 -2.99 -10.23
CA ILE A 126 -4.07 -1.76 -9.67
C ILE A 126 -3.32 -1.52 -8.38
N SER A 127 -2.40 -0.57 -8.43
CA SER A 127 -1.65 -0.14 -7.27
C SER A 127 -2.39 1.03 -6.66
N ASP A 128 -2.73 0.89 -5.38
CA ASP A 128 -3.18 2.01 -4.58
C ASP A 128 -2.11 3.12 -4.60
N PRO A 129 -2.48 4.41 -4.58
CA PRO A 129 -1.52 5.52 -4.60
C PRO A 129 -0.38 5.36 -3.58
N ARG A 130 -0.65 4.77 -2.40
CA ARG A 130 0.37 4.48 -1.37
C ARG A 130 1.38 3.46 -1.85
N GLN A 131 0.94 2.40 -2.52
CA GLN A 131 1.84 1.37 -3.04
C GLN A 131 2.75 1.91 -4.14
N MET A 132 2.23 2.80 -4.99
CA MET A 132 3.03 3.50 -5.99
C MET A 132 4.09 4.36 -5.31
N LEU A 133 3.70 5.19 -4.33
CA LEU A 133 4.63 6.03 -3.57
C LEU A 133 5.75 5.21 -2.90
N LEU A 134 5.41 4.12 -2.22
CA LEU A 134 6.40 3.26 -1.56
C LEU A 134 7.34 2.57 -2.55
N SER A 135 6.81 2.15 -3.70
CA SER A 135 7.62 1.58 -4.80
C SER A 135 8.61 2.63 -5.31
N ASP A 136 8.15 3.83 -5.59
CA ASP A 136 8.99 4.89 -6.16
C ASP A 136 10.09 5.32 -5.17
N ILE A 137 9.74 5.48 -3.88
CA ILE A 137 10.71 5.69 -2.78
C ILE A 137 11.78 4.60 -2.78
N SER A 138 11.38 3.32 -2.92
CA SER A 138 12.33 2.20 -2.90
C SER A 138 13.28 2.18 -4.11
N THR A 139 12.88 2.78 -5.23
CA THR A 139 13.73 2.90 -6.43
C THR A 139 14.63 4.12 -6.41
N GLY A 140 14.34 5.11 -5.55
CA GLY A 140 15.16 6.31 -5.36
C GLY A 140 15.11 7.34 -6.49
N LYS A 141 14.32 7.13 -7.55
CA LYS A 141 14.24 8.05 -8.70
C LYS A 141 13.09 9.05 -8.52
N ASP A 142 13.39 10.35 -8.67
CA ASP A 142 12.42 11.46 -8.69
C ASP A 142 11.43 11.43 -7.50
N VAL A 143 11.92 11.00 -6.33
CA VAL A 143 11.06 10.71 -5.17
C VAL A 143 10.37 11.97 -4.65
N LYS A 144 11.03 13.14 -4.76
CA LYS A 144 10.45 14.40 -4.31
C LYS A 144 9.22 14.77 -5.13
N GLU A 145 9.32 14.68 -6.45
CA GLU A 145 8.22 14.95 -7.38
C GLU A 145 7.06 13.98 -7.15
N VAL A 146 7.36 12.70 -6.88
CA VAL A 146 6.35 11.68 -6.56
C VAL A 146 5.64 12.00 -5.24
N VAL A 147 6.36 12.38 -4.19
CA VAL A 147 5.78 12.77 -2.90
C VAL A 147 4.89 14.01 -3.06
N GLU A 148 5.34 15.03 -3.77
CA GLU A 148 4.57 16.26 -4.02
C GLU A 148 3.29 15.98 -4.81
N LYS A 149 3.38 15.13 -5.84
CA LYS A 149 2.21 14.68 -6.61
C LYS A 149 1.24 13.86 -5.75
N PHE A 150 1.75 13.00 -4.88
CA PHE A 150 0.92 12.22 -3.96
C PHE A 150 0.15 13.15 -3.01
N ILE A 151 0.83 14.13 -2.42
CA ILE A 151 0.21 15.12 -1.53
C ILE A 151 -0.92 15.87 -2.27
N SER A 152 -0.65 16.43 -3.45
CA SER A 152 -1.64 17.22 -4.18
C SER A 152 -2.86 16.42 -4.64
N THR A 153 -2.67 15.14 -4.97
CA THR A 153 -3.76 14.26 -5.41
C THR A 153 -4.66 13.85 -4.24
N ASN A 154 -4.09 13.61 -3.05
CA ASN A 154 -4.81 13.07 -1.90
C ASN A 154 -5.28 14.12 -0.88
N GLN A 155 -4.90 15.39 -1.04
CA GLN A 155 -5.37 16.47 -0.17
C GLN A 155 -6.82 16.90 -0.44
N ASN A 156 -7.38 16.62 -1.62
CA ASN A 156 -8.73 17.07 -1.98
C ASN A 156 -9.87 16.25 -1.34
N ASP A 157 -9.57 15.04 -0.84
CA ASP A 157 -10.57 14.10 -0.31
C ASP A 157 -10.72 14.14 1.22
N ILE A 158 -9.85 14.88 1.92
CA ILE A 158 -9.80 14.96 3.38
C ILE A 158 -9.81 16.44 3.74
N ASN A 159 -10.65 16.88 4.68
CA ASN A 159 -10.85 18.28 5.10
C ASN A 159 -9.59 19.00 5.67
N GLY A 160 -8.37 18.56 5.36
CA GLY A 160 -7.10 19.19 5.74
C GLY A 160 -6.71 19.02 7.21
N GLU A 161 -7.56 18.39 8.01
CA GLU A 161 -7.30 18.12 9.42
C GLU A 161 -6.63 16.75 9.60
N PHE A 162 -5.33 16.78 9.90
CA PHE A 162 -4.56 15.58 10.22
C PHE A 162 -4.16 15.60 11.68
N GLU A 163 -4.35 14.46 12.34
CA GLU A 163 -3.92 14.26 13.73
C GLU A 163 -2.60 13.51 13.81
N LEU A 164 -1.80 13.86 14.83
CA LEU A 164 -0.59 13.13 15.15
C LEU A 164 -0.96 11.79 15.80
N VAL A 165 -1.21 10.78 14.98
CA VAL A 165 -1.69 9.46 15.44
C VAL A 165 -0.62 8.75 16.27
N GLU A 166 -1.04 8.20 17.41
CA GLU A 166 -0.21 7.36 18.27
C GLU A 166 0.40 6.19 17.48
N GLY A 167 1.68 5.92 17.72
CA GLY A 167 2.35 4.75 17.18
C GLY A 167 3.83 4.94 16.95
N GLU A 168 4.46 3.89 16.42
CA GLU A 168 5.85 3.91 16.00
C GLU A 168 5.94 4.17 14.49
N TRP A 169 6.64 5.23 14.11
CA TRP A 169 6.72 5.76 12.76
C TRP A 169 8.18 5.77 12.30
N LYS A 170 8.55 4.83 11.43
CA LYS A 170 9.89 4.73 10.87
C LYS A 170 10.01 5.63 9.64
N MET A 171 10.99 6.54 9.63
CA MET A 171 11.28 7.33 8.45
C MET A 171 11.81 6.41 7.32
N ILE A 172 11.27 6.59 6.12
CA ILE A 172 11.70 5.86 4.92
C ILE A 172 12.29 6.77 3.84
N TRP A 173 12.05 8.08 3.94
CA TRP A 173 12.60 9.06 3.01
C TRP A 173 12.55 10.50 3.60
N SER A 174 13.52 11.32 3.20
CA SER A 174 13.58 12.76 3.46
C SER A 174 13.95 13.53 2.18
N SER A 175 13.44 14.76 2.02
CA SER A 175 13.75 15.60 0.86
C SER A 175 15.16 16.19 0.85
N GLN A 176 15.90 16.04 1.95
CA GLN A 176 17.29 16.46 2.10
C GLN A 176 18.10 15.30 2.68
N MET A 177 19.30 15.09 2.14
CA MET A 177 20.28 14.16 2.70
C MET A 177 20.96 14.78 3.92
N GLU A 178 21.22 13.96 4.94
CA GLU A 178 21.89 14.36 6.17
C GLU A 178 23.18 15.14 5.89
N THR A 179 23.33 16.29 6.54
CA THR A 179 24.61 17.00 6.63
C THR A 179 25.57 16.22 7.55
N ASP A 180 26.84 16.64 7.63
CA ASP A 180 27.88 15.96 8.43
C ASP A 180 27.56 15.84 9.95
N SER A 181 26.53 16.54 10.45
CA SER A 181 26.12 16.51 11.86
C SER A 181 24.92 15.57 12.10
N TRP A 182 25.19 14.28 12.20
CA TRP A 182 24.13 13.27 12.43
C TRP A 182 23.38 13.48 13.76
N ILE A 183 24.03 14.02 14.81
CA ILE A 183 23.37 14.28 16.11
C ILE A 183 22.33 15.40 15.96
N GLU A 184 22.68 16.49 15.28
CA GLU A 184 21.74 17.59 15.01
C GLU A 184 20.58 17.11 14.14
N ASN A 185 20.87 16.28 13.12
CA ASN A 185 19.85 15.67 12.29
C ASN A 185 18.92 14.77 13.11
N ALA A 186 19.45 13.98 14.04
CA ALA A 186 18.68 13.13 14.94
C ALA A 186 17.79 13.94 15.89
N ALA A 187 18.31 15.01 16.47
CA ALA A 187 17.60 15.91 17.37
C ALA A 187 16.46 16.68 16.68
N ASN A 188 16.68 17.07 15.41
CA ASN A 188 15.67 17.70 14.56
C ASN A 188 14.66 16.70 13.96
N GLY A 189 14.78 15.40 14.28
CA GLY A 189 13.89 14.35 13.78
C GLY A 189 14.05 14.07 12.29
N LEU A 190 15.22 14.39 11.72
CA LEU A 190 15.57 14.22 10.29
C LEU A 190 15.99 12.79 9.94
N MET A 191 15.97 11.86 10.90
CA MET A 191 16.29 10.46 10.67
C MET A 191 15.63 9.55 11.71
N GLY A 192 15.68 8.25 11.45
CA GLY A 192 15.30 7.22 12.41
C GLY A 192 13.79 7.04 12.60
N THR A 193 13.37 6.75 13.83
CA THR A 193 12.00 6.43 14.20
C THR A 193 11.43 7.49 15.13
N GLN A 194 10.20 7.90 14.87
CA GLN A 194 9.42 8.77 15.75
C GLN A 194 8.35 7.93 16.46
N ILE A 195 8.26 8.07 17.79
CA ILE A 195 7.28 7.36 18.60
C ILE A 195 6.34 8.39 19.20
N ILE A 196 5.06 8.31 18.82
CA ILE A 196 4.00 9.18 19.32
C ILE A 196 3.26 8.47 20.44
N ARG A 197 3.07 9.15 21.57
CA ARG A 197 2.33 8.65 22.72
C ARG A 197 1.08 9.49 23.01
N LYS A 198 0.03 8.86 23.55
CA LYS A 198 -1.25 9.54 23.89
C LYS A 198 -1.12 10.70 24.89
N ASN A 199 -0.08 10.70 25.72
CA ASN A 199 0.13 11.71 26.75
C ASN A 199 0.79 13.00 26.22
N GLY A 200 0.78 13.24 24.91
CA GLY A 200 1.41 14.41 24.29
C GLY A 200 2.93 14.33 24.22
N GLN A 201 3.52 13.16 24.47
CA GLN A 201 4.96 12.93 24.30
C GLN A 201 5.28 12.43 22.90
N ILE A 202 6.41 12.91 22.40
CA ILE A 202 7.04 12.40 21.19
C ILE A 202 8.48 12.01 21.51
N LYS A 203 8.96 10.94 20.86
CA LYS A 203 10.33 10.46 21.02
C LYS A 203 10.97 10.21 19.66
N PHE A 204 12.15 10.76 19.44
CA PHE A 204 13.02 10.42 18.31
C PHE A 204 14.01 9.34 18.73
N VAL A 205 14.22 8.34 17.87
CA VAL A 205 15.13 7.23 18.11
C VAL A 205 15.94 6.95 16.85
N VAL A 206 17.26 6.93 17.00
CA VAL A 206 18.19 6.66 15.91
C VAL A 206 19.15 5.57 16.33
N ASN A 207 19.23 4.49 15.55
CA ASN A 207 20.25 3.48 15.76
C ASN A 207 21.55 3.97 15.14
N ILE A 208 22.57 4.17 15.96
CA ILE A 208 23.86 4.69 15.52
C ILE A 208 24.70 3.53 14.99
N LEU A 209 24.84 2.50 15.83
CA LEU A 209 25.57 1.27 15.58
C LEU A 209 25.05 0.16 16.51
N PRO A 210 25.37 -1.13 16.28
CA PRO A 210 24.83 -2.22 17.09
C PRO A 210 25.02 -2.00 18.59
N GLY A 211 23.93 -2.00 19.36
CA GLY A 211 23.94 -1.80 20.81
C GLY A 211 23.94 -0.33 21.28
N PHE A 212 24.05 0.64 20.36
CA PHE A 212 24.04 2.07 20.67
C PHE A 212 22.96 2.81 19.87
N ARG A 213 22.17 3.61 20.59
CA ARG A 213 21.12 4.43 20.00
C ARG A 213 21.11 5.83 20.59
N PHE A 214 20.82 6.80 19.75
CA PHE A 214 20.43 8.12 20.19
C PHE A 214 18.92 8.13 20.45
N SER A 215 18.50 8.86 21.47
CA SER A 215 17.11 9.04 21.86
C SER A 215 16.90 10.49 22.25
N MET A 216 15.80 11.09 21.82
CA MET A 216 15.38 12.40 22.31
C MET A 216 13.89 12.39 22.59
N ILE A 217 13.51 12.71 23.83
CA ILE A 217 12.11 12.80 24.25
C ILE A 217 11.73 14.27 24.31
N GLY A 218 10.47 14.54 24.01
CA GLY A 218 9.89 15.87 24.06
C GLY A 218 8.38 15.82 24.16
N LYS A 219 7.78 17.01 24.08
CA LYS A 219 6.32 17.20 24.05
C LYS A 219 5.90 17.85 22.75
N PHE A 220 4.68 17.57 22.33
CA PHE A 220 4.05 18.25 21.20
C PHE A 220 2.73 18.90 21.62
N ALA A 221 2.44 20.06 21.04
CA ALA A 221 1.17 20.77 21.20
C ALA A 221 0.65 21.19 19.84
N LYS A 222 -0.64 20.92 19.58
CA LYS A 222 -1.30 21.35 18.34
C LYS A 222 -1.38 22.88 18.31
N SER A 223 -0.87 23.50 17.26
CA SER A 223 -0.84 24.95 17.08
C SER A 223 -1.81 25.44 16.00
N ASP A 224 -2.20 24.55 15.09
CA ASP A 224 -3.13 24.79 13.98
C ASP A 224 -3.79 23.44 13.59
N THR A 225 -4.72 23.46 12.63
CA THR A 225 -5.44 22.30 12.05
C THR A 225 -4.57 21.06 11.83
N SER A 226 -3.37 21.23 11.26
CA SER A 226 -2.42 20.16 10.93
C SER A 226 -0.98 20.44 11.40
N THR A 227 -0.77 21.49 12.20
CA THR A 227 0.58 21.91 12.65
C THR A 227 0.75 21.72 14.15
N TYR A 228 1.91 21.22 14.54
CA TYR A 228 2.30 20.95 15.93
C TYR A 228 3.60 21.66 16.26
N ASN A 229 3.65 22.30 17.42
CA ASN A 229 4.88 22.78 18.03
C ASN A 229 5.48 21.64 18.85
N LEU A 230 6.74 21.30 18.60
CA LEU A 230 7.49 20.30 19.33
C LEU A 230 8.58 20.99 20.14
N THR A 231 8.74 20.55 21.39
CA THR A 231 9.85 20.92 22.27
C THR A 231 10.50 19.65 22.75
N MET A 232 11.72 19.41 22.28
CA MET A 232 12.55 18.26 22.56
C MET A 232 13.66 18.71 23.51
N ASP A 233 13.78 18.09 24.68
CA ASP A 233 14.67 18.58 25.76
C ASP A 233 15.34 17.44 26.56
N ASP A 234 15.00 16.17 26.29
CA ASP A 234 15.54 15.01 26.99
C ASP A 234 16.29 14.11 26.01
N ALA A 235 17.50 14.54 25.63
CA ALA A 235 18.38 13.78 24.75
C ALA A 235 19.30 12.83 25.53
N ALA A 236 19.55 11.65 24.99
CA ALA A 236 20.45 10.67 25.57
C ALA A 236 21.07 9.75 24.51
N ILE A 237 22.32 9.33 24.75
CA ILE A 237 22.97 8.21 24.07
C ILE A 237 22.81 6.97 24.95
N ILE A 238 22.16 5.94 24.44
CA ILE A 238 21.82 4.72 25.16
C ILE A 238 22.72 3.59 24.66
N GLY A 239 23.45 2.97 25.58
CA GLY A 239 24.31 1.80 25.34
C GLY A 239 24.02 0.70 26.37
N GLY A 240 23.50 -0.44 25.93
CA GLY A 240 23.09 -1.51 26.85
C GLY A 240 22.02 -1.04 27.85
N PRO A 241 22.17 -1.33 29.17
CA PRO A 241 21.21 -0.89 30.19
C PRO A 241 21.39 0.57 30.63
N PHE A 242 22.43 1.27 30.15
CA PHE A 242 22.78 2.62 30.57
C PHE A 242 22.44 3.67 29.52
N GLY A 243 22.02 4.86 29.96
CA GLY A 243 21.81 6.03 29.11
C GLY A 243 22.62 7.21 29.62
N TYR A 244 23.42 7.82 28.75
CA TYR A 244 24.16 9.03 29.03
C TYR A 244 23.34 10.24 28.53
N PRO A 245 22.90 11.15 29.43
CA PRO A 245 22.16 12.34 29.02
C PRO A 245 23.05 13.29 28.22
N VAL A 246 22.47 13.92 27.20
CA VAL A 246 23.13 14.92 26.37
C VAL A 246 22.36 16.22 26.53
N GLU A 247 23.05 17.27 26.97
CA GLU A 247 22.44 18.59 27.13
C GLU A 247 22.13 19.18 25.75
N MET A 248 20.85 19.15 25.39
CA MET A 248 20.39 19.60 24.09
C MET A 248 18.89 19.90 24.14
N GLU A 249 18.51 21.05 23.57
CA GLU A 249 17.12 21.44 23.38
C GLU A 249 16.88 21.72 21.90
N THR A 250 15.72 21.31 21.39
CA THR A 250 15.30 21.58 20.01
C THR A 250 13.83 21.93 19.97
N LYS A 251 13.51 23.09 19.38
CA LYS A 251 12.14 23.52 19.10
C LYS A 251 11.90 23.47 17.62
N LEU A 252 10.83 22.80 17.21
CA LEU A 252 10.50 22.67 15.79
C LEU A 252 9.00 22.66 15.56
N LYS A 253 8.60 23.15 14.38
CA LYS A 253 7.21 23.05 13.91
C LYS A 253 7.11 21.84 12.99
N LEU A 254 6.11 21.00 13.23
CA LEU A 254 5.80 19.83 12.41
C LEU A 254 4.41 20.02 11.81
N LYS A 255 4.34 20.19 10.48
CA LYS A 255 3.10 20.26 9.72
C LYS A 255 2.82 18.92 9.05
N LEU A 256 1.65 18.33 9.31
CA LEU A 256 1.19 17.14 8.62
C LEU A 256 0.64 17.54 7.24
N LEU A 257 1.18 16.92 6.19
CA LEU A 257 0.74 17.13 4.80
C LEU A 257 -0.22 16.04 4.34
N TYR A 258 -0.08 14.85 4.93
CA TYR A 258 -0.92 13.68 4.74
C TYR A 258 -0.72 12.73 5.92
N SER A 259 -1.77 12.07 6.40
CA SER A 259 -1.66 11.01 7.40
C SER A 259 -2.81 10.02 7.29
N ASP A 260 -2.49 8.72 7.34
CA ASP A 260 -3.46 7.64 7.51
C ASP A 260 -2.95 6.63 8.55
N ASP A 261 -3.53 5.42 8.59
CA ASP A 261 -3.16 4.38 9.54
C ASP A 261 -1.79 3.73 9.29
N LYS A 262 -1.16 3.97 8.14
CA LYS A 262 0.06 3.29 7.67
C LYS A 262 1.19 4.22 7.25
N ILE A 263 0.89 5.39 6.70
CA ILE A 263 1.87 6.34 6.20
C ILE A 263 1.54 7.76 6.67
N ARG A 264 2.60 8.52 6.94
CA ARG A 264 2.51 9.93 7.31
C ARG A 264 3.55 10.72 6.54
N ILE A 265 3.10 11.78 5.90
CA ILE A 265 3.95 12.76 5.21
C ILE A 265 3.88 14.07 5.99
N SER A 266 5.04 14.56 6.40
CA SER A 266 5.14 15.73 7.25
C SER A 266 6.23 16.67 6.76
N ARG A 267 6.04 17.97 6.97
CA ARG A 267 7.05 19.01 6.79
C ARG A 267 7.52 19.48 8.15
N GLY A 268 8.83 19.56 8.36
CA GLY A 268 9.40 19.95 9.65
C GLY A 268 10.50 20.99 9.53
N HIS A 269 11.59 20.78 10.27
CA HIS A 269 12.76 21.66 10.31
C HIS A 269 13.23 22.07 8.89
N LYS A 270 13.48 23.37 8.68
CA LYS A 270 13.93 23.96 7.39
C LYS A 270 13.06 23.54 6.18
N ASP A 271 11.75 23.37 6.39
CA ASP A 271 10.78 22.94 5.36
C ASP A 271 11.08 21.57 4.72
N ILE A 272 11.92 20.75 5.37
CA ILE A 272 12.23 19.39 4.90
C ILE A 272 10.97 18.53 5.00
N ILE A 273 10.70 17.76 3.93
CA ILE A 273 9.60 16.82 3.85
C ILE A 273 10.10 15.43 4.23
N PHE A 274 9.32 14.73 5.07
CA PHE A 274 9.59 13.38 5.52
C PHE A 274 8.43 12.46 5.17
N VAL A 275 8.77 11.24 4.78
CA VAL A 275 7.81 10.15 4.67
C VAL A 275 8.11 9.12 5.75
N HIS A 276 7.11 8.83 6.58
CA HIS A 276 7.18 7.85 7.64
C HIS A 276 6.19 6.72 7.39
N LEU A 277 6.62 5.48 7.67
CA LEU A 277 5.79 4.29 7.67
C LEU A 277 5.54 3.84 9.11
N ARG A 278 4.29 3.52 9.42
CA ARG A 278 3.89 2.98 10.73
C ARG A 278 4.34 1.52 10.87
N VAL A 279 4.99 1.16 11.98
CA VAL A 279 5.61 -0.18 12.17
C VAL A 279 5.04 -0.99 13.35
N ASP A 280 4.33 -0.36 14.28
CA ASP A 280 3.68 -1.00 15.43
C ASP A 280 2.47 -1.89 15.03
N GLY A 281 1.86 -1.64 13.87
CA GLY A 281 0.73 -2.40 13.32
C GLY A 281 1.04 -3.83 12.87
N SER A 282 2.30 -4.27 12.96
CA SER A 282 2.72 -5.65 12.69
C SER A 282 2.42 -6.63 13.85
N LYS A 283 1.82 -6.15 14.95
CA LYS A 283 1.50 -6.94 16.16
C LYS A 283 -0.02 -7.14 16.42
N LYS A 284 -0.83 -7.26 15.37
CA LYS A 284 -2.23 -7.72 15.51
C LYS A 284 -2.49 -8.95 14.67
#